data_AF-A0A658NKJ9-F1
#
_entry.id   AF-A0A658NKJ9-F1
#
_cell.length_a   1.000
_cell.length_b   1.000
_cell.length_c   1.000
_cell.angle_alpha   90.00
_cell.angle_beta   90.00
_cell.angle_gamma   90.00
#
_symmetry.space_group_name_H-M   'P 1'
#
loop_
_entity.id
_entity.type
_entity.pdbx_description
1 polymer ?
#
loop_
_entity_poly.entity_id
_entity_poly.type
_entity_poly.pdbx_seq_one_letter_code
_entity_poly.pdbx_strand_id
1 'polypeptide(L)' 'VAKGFFDLGFRILATKGTAACLNGAGIPAEVTLKVSEGRPNIVDRIKNREVQMIVNTSLGRIPTEDAHLIRQSAIR' A
#
# COMPACT_ATOMS: atom_id res chain seq x y z
N VAL A 1 -2.77 5.32 -13.17
CA VAL A 1 -3.33 4.14 -12.46
C VAL A 1 -4.05 4.54 -11.17
N ALA A 2 -3.36 5.08 -10.15
CA ALA A 2 -4.00 5.45 -8.86
C ALA A 2 -5.23 6.35 -9.01
N LYS A 3 -5.19 7.36 -9.89
CA LYS A 3 -6.34 8.21 -10.20
C LYS A 3 -7.57 7.41 -10.65
N GLY A 4 -7.40 6.39 -11.48
CA GLY A 4 -8.52 5.55 -11.93
C GLY A 4 -9.19 4.79 -10.79
N PHE A 5 -8.43 4.31 -9.81
CA PHE A 5 -9.01 3.70 -8.61
C PHE A 5 -9.74 4.73 -7.74
N PHE A 6 -9.17 5.93 -7.59
CA PHE A 6 -9.84 7.02 -6.87
C PHE A 6 -11.16 7.43 -7.55
N ASP A 7 -11.16 7.57 -8.88
CA ASP A 7 -12.34 7.91 -9.67
C ASP A 7 -13.42 6.82 -9.59
N LEU A 8 -13.03 5.56 -9.36
CA LEU A 8 -13.93 4.43 -9.10
C LEU A 8 -14.43 4.36 -7.63
N GLY A 9 -14.03 5.31 -6.77
CA GLY A 9 -14.46 5.40 -5.37
C GLY A 9 -13.64 4.57 -4.38
N PHE A 10 -12.47 4.05 -4.78
CA PHE A 10 -11.60 3.35 -3.85
C PHE A 10 -10.89 4.33 -2.90
N ARG A 11 -10.79 3.93 -1.63
CA ARG A 11 -9.85 4.57 -0.69
C ARG A 11 -8.44 4.06 -0.96
N ILE A 12 -7.49 4.97 -1.06
CA ILE A 12 -6.09 4.64 -1.37
C ILE A 12 -5.26 4.67 -0.09
N LEU A 13 -4.65 3.53 0.24
CA LEU A 13 -3.61 3.42 1.27
C LEU A 13 -2.25 3.30 0.61
N ALA A 14 -1.26 4.07 1.08
CA ALA A 14 0.08 4.06 0.50
C ALA A 14 1.16 4.29 1.56
N THR A 15 2.37 3.75 1.32
CA THR A 15 3.53 4.04 2.18
C THR A 15 3.90 5.53 2.08
N LYS A 16 4.54 6.07 3.12
CA LYS A 16 4.80 7.52 3.29
C LYS A 16 5.24 8.25 2.01
N GLY A 17 6.26 7.75 1.30
CA GLY A 17 6.76 8.38 0.08
C GLY A 17 5.76 8.33 -1.09
N THR A 18 5.07 7.20 -1.24
CA THR A 18 4.05 7.03 -2.29
C THR A 18 2.82 7.92 -1.99
N ALA A 19 2.37 7.96 -0.74
CA ALA A 19 1.27 8.82 -0.31
C ALA A 19 1.59 10.30 -0.56
N ALA A 20 2.81 10.76 -0.23
CA ALA A 20 3.22 12.14 -0.49
C ALA A 20 3.20 12.46 -2.00
N CYS A 21 3.68 11.56 -2.85
CA CYS A 21 3.64 11.71 -4.30
C CYS A 21 2.20 11.80 -4.84
N LEU A 22 1.31 10.93 -4.39
CA LEU A 22 -0.09 10.91 -4.82
C LEU A 22 -0.85 12.16 -4.36
N ASN A 23 -0.69 12.54 -3.08
CA ASN A 23 -1.33 13.74 -2.54
C ASN A 23 -0.83 15.01 -3.25
N GLY A 24 0.47 15.09 -3.58
CA GLY A 24 1.03 16.18 -4.38
C GLY A 24 0.47 16.26 -5.80
N ALA A 25 -0.03 15.14 -6.34
CA ALA A 25 -0.72 15.06 -7.63
C ALA A 25 -2.25 15.24 -7.51
N GLY A 26 -2.77 15.62 -6.34
CA GLY A 26 -4.20 15.82 -6.10
C GLY A 26 -5.02 14.54 -5.95
N ILE A 27 -4.37 13.40 -5.69
CA ILE A 27 -5.03 12.11 -5.47
C ILE A 27 -4.94 11.79 -3.96
N PRO A 28 -6.07 11.86 -3.22
CA PRO A 28 -6.06 11.58 -1.79
C PRO A 28 -5.57 10.16 -1.48
N ALA A 29 -4.52 10.06 -0.66
CA ALA A 29 -3.95 8.81 -0.20
C ALA A 29 -3.61 8.88 1.29
N GLU A 30 -4.09 7.91 2.07
CA GLU A 30 -3.77 7.78 3.49
C GLU A 30 -2.44 7.03 3.68
N VAL A 31 -1.66 7.45 4.68
CA VAL A 31 -0.37 6.84 4.97
C VAL A 31 -0.57 5.52 5.73
N THR A 32 0.14 4.47 5.30
CA THR A 32 0.24 3.19 6.01
C THR A 32 1.71 2.86 6.28
N LEU A 33 1.96 2.17 7.40
CA LEU A 33 3.30 1.73 7.78
C LEU A 33 3.69 0.47 7.01
N LYS A 34 4.97 0.36 6.66
CA LYS A 34 5.58 -0.93 6.29
C LYS A 34 5.67 -1.84 7.51
N VAL A 35 5.92 -3.13 7.28
CA VAL A 35 6.05 -4.11 8.36
C VAL A 35 7.21 -3.73 9.29
N SER A 36 8.32 -3.27 8.72
CA SER A 36 9.49 -2.79 9.47
C SER A 36 9.28 -1.48 10.25
N GLU A 37 8.20 -0.72 9.98
CA GLU A 37 8.01 0.64 10.50
C GLU A 37 7.12 0.71 11.75
N GLY A 38 6.47 -0.40 12.15
CA GLY A 38 5.66 -0.48 13.37
C GLY A 38 4.25 -1.03 13.14
N ARG A 39 3.30 -0.65 14.01
CA ARG A 39 1.89 -1.07 13.95
C ARG A 39 0.92 0.10 14.20
N PRO A 40 -0.29 0.10 13.60
CA PRO A 40 -0.76 -0.87 12.61
C PRO A 40 -0.07 -0.67 11.24
N ASN A 41 0.49 -1.75 10.68
CA ASN A 41 1.10 -1.75 9.35
C ASN A 41 0.15 -2.33 8.29
N ILE A 42 0.60 -2.29 7.04
CA ILE A 42 -0.17 -2.82 5.91
C ILE A 42 -0.60 -4.29 6.09
N VAL A 43 0.21 -5.14 6.73
CA VAL A 43 -0.15 -6.54 6.99
C VAL A 43 -1.26 -6.65 8.02
N ASP A 44 -1.21 -5.84 9.08
CA ASP A 44 -2.31 -5.78 10.07
C ASP A 44 -3.63 -5.35 9.39
N ARG A 45 -3.58 -4.36 8.50
CA ARG A 45 -4.76 -3.87 7.76
C ARG A 45 -5.32 -4.90 6.79
N ILE A 46 -4.46 -5.66 6.10
CA ILE A 46 -4.89 -6.78 5.24
C ILE A 46 -5.62 -7.83 6.09
N LYS A 47 -5.04 -8.22 7.24
CA LYS A 47 -5.65 -9.19 8.16
C LYS A 47 -7.00 -8.72 8.71
N ASN A 48 -7.14 -7.41 8.96
CA ASN A 48 -8.40 -6.80 9.39
C ASN A 48 -9.42 -6.64 8.26
N ARG A 49 -9.13 -7.13 7.04
CA ARG A 49 -9.97 -6.99 5.84
C ARG A 49 -10.25 -5.54 5.44
N GLU A 50 -9.36 -4.62 5.82
CA GLU A 50 -9.43 -3.21 5.43
C GLU A 50 -8.88 -2.96 4.01
N VAL A 51 -8.21 -3.97 3.43
CA VAL A 51 -7.56 -3.89 2.11
C VAL A 51 -8.16 -4.94 1.18
N GLN A 52 -8.71 -4.49 0.06
CA GLN A 52 -9.36 -5.35 -0.94
C GLN A 52 -8.45 -5.64 -2.13
N MET A 53 -7.47 -4.77 -2.39
CA MET A 53 -6.54 -4.88 -3.49
C MET A 53 -5.19 -4.30 -3.10
N ILE A 54 -4.12 -4.95 -3.55
CA ILE A 54 -2.74 -4.51 -3.31
C ILE A 54 -2.06 -4.36 -4.67
N VAL A 55 -1.49 -3.18 -4.92
CA VAL A 55 -0.63 -2.94 -6.08
C VAL A 55 0.80 -2.77 -5.57
N ASN A 56 1.66 -3.75 -5.86
CA ASN A 56 3.08 -3.70 -5.51
C ASN A 56 3.91 -3.73 -6.79
N THR A 57 4.57 -2.62 -7.09
CA THR A 57 5.53 -2.50 -8.21
C THR A 57 6.95 -2.38 -7.64
N SER A 58 7.77 -3.41 -7.79
CA SER A 58 9.16 -3.42 -7.33
C SER A 58 10.07 -2.64 -8.29
N LEU A 59 10.73 -1.60 -7.81
CA LEU A 59 11.84 -0.94 -8.50
C LEU A 59 13.15 -1.64 -8.13
N GLY A 60 13.43 -2.79 -8.75
CA GLY A 60 14.70 -3.50 -8.54
C GLY A 60 14.62 -5.03 -8.69
N ARG A 61 15.79 -5.65 -8.88
CA ARG A 61 15.93 -7.10 -9.08
C ARG A 61 15.73 -7.92 -7.79
N ILE A 62 15.86 -7.27 -6.63
CA ILE A 62 15.70 -7.88 -5.30
C ILE A 62 14.54 -7.18 -4.58
N PRO A 63 13.40 -7.86 -4.37
CA PRO A 63 12.33 -7.35 -3.53
C PRO A 63 12.84 -7.18 -2.10
N THR A 64 12.43 -6.10 -1.43
CA THR A 64 12.68 -5.98 0.00
C THR A 64 11.94 -7.08 0.77
N GLU A 65 12.44 -7.41 1.97
CA GLU A 65 11.78 -8.36 2.88
C GLU A 65 10.33 -7.95 3.16
N ASP A 66 10.07 -6.64 3.35
CA ASP A 66 8.71 -6.09 3.45
C ASP A 66 7.84 -6.46 2.24
N ALA A 67 8.36 -6.34 1.01
CA ALA A 67 7.61 -6.66 -0.20
C ALA A 67 7.31 -8.16 -0.32
N HIS A 68 8.13 -9.02 0.29
CA HIS A 68 7.85 -10.45 0.40
C HIS A 68 6.71 -10.72 1.40
N LEU A 69 6.78 -10.14 2.59
CA LEU A 69 5.76 -10.31 3.64
C LEU A 69 4.38 -9.80 3.22
N ILE A 70 4.34 -8.66 2.51
CA ILE A 70 3.09 -8.10 1.97
C ILE A 70 2.46 -9.05 0.95
N ARG A 71 3.25 -9.60 0.02
CA ARG A 71 2.75 -10.55 -0.99
C ARG A 71 2.23 -11.83 -0.35
N GLN A 72 2.93 -12.38 0.64
CA GLN A 72 2.48 -13.58 1.35
C GLN A 72 1.17 -13.34 2.10
N SER A 73 1.02 -12.16 2.70
CA SER A 73 -0.19 -11.78 3.45
C SER A 73 -1.41 -11.56 2.55
N ALA A 74 -1.21 -11.35 1.25
CA ALA A 74 -2.29 -11.15 0.28
C ALA A 74 -2.95 -12.47 -0.19
N ILE A 75 -2.26 -13.61 -0.02
CA ILE A 75 -2.70 -14.93 -0.50
C ILE A 75 -3.42 -15.71 0.62
N ARG A 76 -3.17 -15.35 1.88
CA ARG A 76 -3.75 -15.99 3.06
C ARG A 76 -5.00 -15.26 3.52
#